data_AF-A0A2D4HLQ7-F1
#
_entry.id   AF-A0A2D4HLQ7-F1
#
_cell.length_a   1.000
_cell.length_b   1.000
_cell.length_c   1.000
_cell.angle_alpha   90.00
_cell.angle_beta   90.00
_cell.angle_gamma   90.00
#
_symmetry.space_group_name_H-M   'P 1'
#
loop_
_entity.id
_entity.type
_entity.pdbx_description
1 polymer ?
#
loop_
_entity_poly.entity_id
_entity_poly.type
_entity_poly.pdbx_seq_one_letter_code
_entity_poly.pdbx_strand_id
1 'polypeptide(L)'
;MPQILLPRMIRWTLFLAAYSYTLIHHAGKQISHADTLNCCPLPTPVEDPAPTHFMFQINDLSLPVTAVDIAAHSARDKVISQILDWVGRGWPKDTGTPEFGPFK
;
A
#
# COMPACT_ATOMS: atom_id res chain seq x y z
N MET A 1 -14.41 -13.79 11.22
CA MET A 1 -13.83 -12.45 11.48
C MET A 1 -14.97 -11.46 11.63
N PRO A 2 -14.97 -10.58 12.66
CA PRO A 2 -16.08 -9.66 12.90
C PRO A 2 -16.18 -8.58 11.80
N GLN A 3 -17.36 -7.99 11.71
CA GLN A 3 -17.79 -7.01 10.71
C GLN A 3 -16.95 -5.72 10.80
N ILE A 4 -16.02 -5.59 9.85
CA ILE A 4 -15.18 -4.44 9.46
C ILE A 4 -14.51 -3.69 10.64
N LEU A 5 -13.34 -4.18 11.04
CA LEU A 5 -12.37 -3.41 11.83
C LEU A 5 -11.81 -2.27 10.96
N LEU A 6 -11.48 -1.13 11.58
CA LEU A 6 -10.81 -0.03 10.89
C LEU A 6 -9.46 -0.51 10.31
N PRO A 7 -9.00 0.02 9.16
CA PRO A 7 -7.74 -0.40 8.55
C PRO A 7 -6.55 -0.37 9.52
N ARG A 8 -6.48 0.65 10.38
CA ARG A 8 -5.49 0.74 11.45
C ARG A 8 -5.57 -0.41 12.45
N MET A 9 -6.77 -0.80 12.89
CA MET A 9 -6.95 -1.89 13.84
C MET A 9 -6.55 -3.24 13.25
N ILE A 10 -6.88 -3.49 11.97
CA ILE A 10 -6.49 -4.74 11.31
C ILE A 10 -4.97 -4.84 11.22
N ARG A 11 -4.26 -3.72 10.93
CA ARG A 11 -2.79 -3.71 10.81
C ARG A 11 -2.12 -4.14 12.11
N TRP A 12 -2.58 -3.56 13.22
CA TRP A 12 -2.13 -3.93 14.56
C TRP A 12 -2.56 -5.33 14.95
N THR A 13 -3.75 -5.79 14.55
CA THR A 13 -4.20 -7.17 14.81
C THR A 13 -3.30 -8.18 14.13
N LEU A 14 -2.92 -7.94 12.87
CA LEU A 14 -2.01 -8.83 12.13
C LEU A 14 -0.61 -8.85 12.75
N PHE A 15 -0.08 -7.68 13.12
CA PHE A 15 1.22 -7.59 13.79
C PHE A 15 1.22 -8.34 15.13
N LEU A 16 0.15 -8.18 15.91
CA LEU A 16 0.03 -8.80 17.23
C LEU A 16 -0.39 -10.28 17.17
N ALA A 17 -0.81 -10.80 16.02
CA ALA A 17 -1.26 -12.20 15.86
C ALA A 17 -0.17 -13.23 16.20
N ALA A 18 1.10 -12.86 16.12
CA ALA A 18 2.23 -13.71 16.50
C ALA A 18 2.44 -13.81 18.03
N TYR A 19 1.72 -13.04 18.82
CA TYR A 19 1.91 -12.93 20.26
C TYR A 19 0.67 -13.43 21.01
N SER A 20 0.88 -14.05 22.17
CA SER A 20 -0.21 -14.30 23.12
C SER A 20 -0.39 -13.05 23.99
N TYR A 21 -1.48 -12.32 23.81
CA TYR A 21 -1.76 -11.08 24.53
C TYR A 21 -3.22 -10.98 24.99
N THR A 22 -3.45 -10.18 26.02
CA THR A 22 -4.79 -9.81 26.51
C THR A 22 -4.91 -8.28 26.49
N LEU A 23 -5.99 -7.76 25.88
CA LEU A 23 -6.27 -6.33 25.89
C LEU A 23 -6.99 -5.95 27.18
N ILE A 24 -6.39 -5.05 27.96
CA ILE A 24 -6.95 -4.52 29.21
C ILE A 24 -7.09 -3.01 29.06
N HIS A 25 -8.29 -2.49 29.34
CA HIS A 25 -8.53 -1.05 29.33
C HIS A 25 -8.00 -0.41 30.62
N HIS A 26 -7.17 0.63 30.47
CA HIS A 26 -6.70 1.46 31.57
C HIS A 26 -7.18 2.90 31.39
N ALA A 27 -7.68 3.50 32.47
CA ALA A 27 -8.08 4.90 32.45
C ALA A 27 -6.85 5.79 32.20
N GLY A 28 -7.00 6.83 31.36
CA GLY A 28 -5.88 7.72 30.98
C GLY A 28 -5.10 8.31 32.17
N LYS A 29 -5.78 8.59 33.29
CA LYS A 29 -5.15 9.08 34.53
C LYS A 29 -4.12 8.10 35.13
N GLN A 30 -4.25 6.81 34.86
CA GLN A 30 -3.34 5.77 35.33
C GLN A 30 -2.16 5.50 34.38
N ILE A 31 -2.18 6.11 33.18
CA ILE A 31 -1.16 5.95 32.14
C ILE A 31 -0.65 7.30 31.64
N SER A 32 -0.62 8.30 32.52
CA SER A 32 -0.14 9.66 32.19
C SER A 32 1.25 9.65 31.57
N HIS A 33 2.13 8.75 32.01
CA HIS A 33 3.46 8.57 31.43
C HIS A 33 3.40 8.17 29.95
N ALA A 34 2.47 7.29 29.56
CA ALA A 34 2.30 6.89 28.16
C ALA A 34 1.82 8.06 27.29
N ASP A 35 0.93 8.89 27.82
CA ASP A 35 0.45 10.11 27.14
C ASP A 35 1.59 11.13 26.93
N THR A 36 2.41 11.36 27.96
CA THR A 36 3.57 12.26 27.86
C THR A 36 4.60 11.78 26.85
N LEU A 37 4.83 10.46 26.74
CA LEU A 37 5.77 9.89 25.79
C LEU A 37 5.24 9.92 24.36
N ASN A 38 3.93 9.72 24.16
CA ASN A 38 3.31 9.79 22.84
C ASN A 38 3.39 11.22 22.25
N CYS A 39 3.30 12.24 23.09
CA CYS A 39 3.38 13.63 22.66
C CYS A 39 4.83 14.15 22.55
N CYS A 40 5.81 13.42 23.08
CA CYS A 40 7.19 13.86 23.09
C CYS A 40 7.82 13.63 21.70
N PRO A 41 8.33 14.66 21.01
CA PRO A 41 8.96 14.48 19.72
C PRO A 41 10.22 13.62 19.88
N LEU A 42 10.31 12.56 19.09
CA LEU A 42 11.51 11.74 19.04
C LEU A 42 12.63 12.53 18.32
N PRO A 43 13.89 12.45 18.77
CA PRO A 43 15.02 13.11 18.11
C PRO A 43 15.22 12.65 16.66
N THR A 44 14.82 11.41 16.38
CA THR A 44 14.86 10.78 15.05
C THR A 44 13.51 10.12 14.78
N PRO A 45 12.95 10.27 13.58
CA PRO A 45 11.75 9.52 13.18
C PRO A 45 12.03 8.02 13.26
N VAL A 46 11.10 7.28 13.85
CA VAL A 46 11.14 5.81 13.89
C VAL A 46 10.07 5.31 12.94
N GLU A 47 10.45 4.37 12.07
CA GLU A 47 9.51 3.70 11.17
C GLU A 47 8.44 2.94 11.96
N ASP A 48 7.20 2.96 11.47
CA ASP A 48 6.08 2.25 12.11
C ASP A 48 6.37 0.74 12.08
N PRO A 49 6.46 0.06 13.24
CA PRO A 49 6.82 -1.35 13.31
C PRO A 49 5.73 -2.27 12.78
N ALA A 50 4.48 -1.80 12.70
CA ALA A 50 3.41 -2.58 12.11
C ALA A 50 3.63 -2.64 10.58
N PRO A 51 3.30 -3.72 9.86
CA PRO A 51 3.55 -3.79 8.43
C PRO A 51 2.72 -2.75 7.65
N THR A 52 3.35 -1.81 6.95
CA THR A 52 2.62 -0.80 6.14
C THR A 52 2.03 -1.39 4.86
N HIS A 53 2.52 -2.54 4.40
CA HIS A 53 2.59 -2.78 2.96
C HIS A 53 1.64 -3.84 2.36
N PHE A 54 0.93 -4.65 3.14
CA PHE A 54 0.17 -5.78 2.57
C PHE A 54 -1.30 -5.86 2.94
N MET A 55 -1.83 -4.86 3.63
CA MET A 55 -3.15 -4.99 4.23
C MET A 55 -4.34 -4.71 3.28
N PHE A 56 -4.04 -4.29 2.05
CA PHE A 56 -4.93 -4.44 0.91
C PHE A 56 -4.27 -5.40 -0.08
N GLN A 57 -4.12 -6.68 0.29
CA GLN A 57 -3.81 -7.71 -0.69
C GLN A 57 -5.00 -7.80 -1.66
N ILE A 58 -4.90 -7.01 -2.73
CA ILE A 58 -5.72 -7.09 -3.94
C ILE A 58 -5.75 -8.53 -4.49
N ASN A 59 -4.74 -9.34 -4.15
CA ASN A 59 -4.64 -10.75 -4.49
C ASN A 59 -5.81 -11.62 -4.04
N ASP A 60 -6.47 -11.29 -2.93
CA ASP A 60 -7.60 -12.09 -2.42
C ASP A 60 -8.97 -11.60 -2.93
N LEU A 61 -9.00 -10.50 -3.69
CA LEU A 61 -10.20 -10.06 -4.37
C LEU A 61 -10.35 -10.81 -5.70
N SER A 62 -11.52 -11.41 -5.93
CA SER A 62 -11.93 -11.83 -7.27
C SER A 62 -12.17 -10.59 -8.12
N LEU A 63 -11.10 -10.01 -8.66
CA LEU A 63 -11.18 -8.84 -9.51
C LEU A 63 -11.91 -9.20 -10.81
N PRO A 64 -12.75 -8.29 -11.35
CA PRO A 64 -13.42 -8.50 -12.63
C PRO A 64 -12.45 -8.50 -13.82
N VAL A 65 -11.18 -8.16 -13.59
CA VAL A 65 -10.13 -8.05 -14.60
C VAL A 65 -8.89 -8.77 -14.08
N THR A 66 -8.36 -9.71 -14.86
CA THR A 66 -7.15 -10.46 -14.52
C THR A 66 -5.91 -9.83 -15.15
N ALA A 67 -4.72 -10.18 -14.65
CA ALA A 67 -3.47 -9.78 -15.28
C ALA A 67 -3.35 -10.24 -16.74
N VAL A 68 -3.95 -11.39 -17.08
CA VAL A 68 -4.01 -11.91 -18.45
C VAL A 68 -4.87 -11.00 -19.33
N ASP A 69 -6.01 -10.54 -18.82
CA ASP A 69 -6.88 -9.60 -19.54
C ASP A 69 -6.15 -8.27 -19.78
N ILE A 70 -5.48 -7.73 -18.75
CA ILE A 70 -4.70 -6.50 -18.86
C ILE A 70 -3.60 -6.65 -19.92
N ALA A 71 -2.87 -7.76 -19.92
CA ALA A 71 -1.84 -8.03 -20.92
C ALA A 71 -2.42 -8.11 -22.34
N ALA A 72 -3.56 -8.80 -22.52
CA ALA A 72 -4.22 -8.93 -23.81
C ALA A 72 -4.74 -7.58 -24.34
N HIS A 73 -5.32 -6.74 -23.47
CA HIS A 73 -5.79 -5.41 -23.84
C HIS A 73 -4.63 -4.45 -24.12
N SER A 74 -3.57 -4.49 -23.30
CA SER A 74 -2.37 -3.67 -23.48
C SER A 74 -1.66 -3.99 -24.80
N ALA A 75 -1.62 -5.26 -25.21
CA ALA A 75 -1.04 -5.69 -26.49
C ALA A 75 -1.88 -5.30 -27.73
N ARG A 76 -3.17 -4.98 -27.54
CA ARG A 76 -4.03 -4.47 -28.64
C ARG A 76 -4.00 -2.94 -28.72
N ASP A 77 -3.72 -2.28 -27.60
CA ASP A 77 -3.60 -0.84 -27.53
C ASP A 77 -2.32 -0.39 -28.25
N LYS A 78 -2.46 0.52 -29.22
CA LYS A 78 -1.34 0.99 -30.05
C LYS A 78 -0.29 1.77 -29.24
N VAL A 79 -0.74 2.56 -28.28
CA VAL A 79 0.11 3.42 -27.44
C VAL A 79 0.88 2.55 -26.44
N ILE A 80 0.16 1.68 -25.72
CA ILE A 80 0.78 0.82 -24.70
C ILE A 80 1.70 -0.22 -25.34
N SER A 81 1.33 -0.79 -26.50
CA SER A 81 2.20 -1.74 -27.22
C SER A 81 3.51 -1.08 -27.66
N GLN A 82 3.47 0.18 -28.09
CA GLN A 82 4.66 0.93 -28.45
C GLN A 82 5.54 1.22 -27.22
N ILE A 83 4.94 1.55 -26.08
CA ILE A 83 5.68 1.74 -24.82
C ILE A 83 6.33 0.43 -24.38
N LEU A 84 5.60 -0.69 -24.41
CA LEU A 84 6.13 -2.02 -24.07
C LEU A 84 7.34 -2.38 -24.94
N ASP A 85 7.28 -2.00 -26.21
CA ASP A 85 8.38 -2.22 -27.14
C ASP A 85 9.64 -1.43 -26.79
N TRP A 86 9.46 -0.16 -26.44
CA TRP A 86 10.55 0.73 -26.00
C TRP A 86 11.15 0.32 -24.67
N VAL A 87 10.37 -0.26 -23.75
CA VAL A 87 10.91 -0.80 -22.50
C VAL A 87 11.94 -1.91 -22.77
N GLY A 88 11.70 -2.76 -23.79
CA GLY A 88 12.63 -3.82 -24.16
C GLY A 88 13.80 -3.37 -25.05
N ARG A 89 13.56 -2.43 -25.96
CA ARG A 89 14.55 -2.00 -26.98
C ARG A 89 15.28 -0.70 -26.67
N GLY A 90 14.86 0.02 -25.63
CA GLY A 90 15.37 1.34 -25.26
C GLY A 90 14.39 2.47 -25.64
N TRP A 91 14.39 3.52 -24.83
CA TRP A 91 13.52 4.68 -25.00
C TRP A 91 13.95 5.56 -26.19
N PRO A 92 13.02 6.05 -27.02
CA PRO A 92 13.35 6.97 -28.12
C PRO A 92 13.80 8.33 -27.58
N LYS A 93 14.72 8.99 -28.29
CA LYS A 93 15.25 10.31 -27.88
C LYS A 93 14.26 11.46 -28.11
N ASP A 94 13.35 11.29 -29.07
CA ASP A 94 12.28 12.24 -29.37
C ASP A 94 10.94 11.50 -29.38
N THR A 95 10.12 11.76 -28.36
CA THR A 95 8.71 11.36 -28.32
C THR A 95 7.87 12.51 -28.87
N GLY A 96 7.98 12.76 -30.17
CA GLY A 96 7.38 13.91 -30.86
C GLY A 96 5.85 13.88 -31.02
N THR A 97 5.15 12.89 -30.47
CA THR A 97 3.69 12.80 -30.50
C THR A 97 3.09 13.25 -29.16
N PRO A 98 1.95 13.98 -29.18
CA PRO A 98 1.32 14.50 -27.97
C PRO A 98 0.85 13.39 -27.01
N GLU A 99 0.68 12.17 -27.54
CA GLU A 99 0.21 10.98 -26.83
C GLU A 99 1.21 10.44 -25.79
N PHE A 100 2.51 10.72 -25.98
CA PHE A 100 3.59 10.33 -25.05
C PHE A 100 4.12 11.51 -24.23
N GLY A 101 3.40 12.64 -24.23
CA GLY A 101 3.72 13.78 -23.40
C GLY A 101 3.51 13.49 -21.91
N PRO A 102 4.15 14.27 -21.02
CA PRO A 102 3.88 14.20 -19.59
C PRO A 102 2.39 14.51 -19.32
N PHE A 103 1.83 13.80 -18.35
CA PHE A 103 0.47 14.04 -17.88
C PHE A 103 0.35 15.46 -17.30
N LYS A 104 -0.69 16.20 -17.70
CA LYS A 104 -0.96 17.55 -17.21
C LYS A 104 -1.92 17.54 -16.03
#